data_AF-A0A0R1VEY9-F1
#
_entry.id   AF-A0A0R1VEY9-F1
#
_cell.length_a   1.000
_cell.length_b   1.000
_cell.length_c   1.000
_cell.angle_alpha   90.00
_cell.angle_beta   90.00
_cell.angle_gamma   90.00
#
_symmetry.space_group_name_H-M   'P 1'
#
loop_
_entity.id
_entity.type
_entity.pdbx_description
1 polymer ?
#
loop_
_entity_poly.entity_id
_entity_poly.type
_entity_poly.pdbx_seq_one_letter_code
_entity_poly.pdbx_strand_id
1 'polypeptide(L)'
;MVSSETDDADVFVLVQKTTATGTLIPTTVFGVADPGAHGQLRASLRELDQQKSTDAIPFYTFSKRQPLKAGEPTLLEIEIWPTSRIWHAGESLQVNIAGRPIRDKSWFLPTEVESINQGMHTIYTGGDYDSYLLAPVIPPKYTSGKFVVR
;
A
#
# COMPACT_ATOMS: atom_id res chain seq x y z
N MET A 1 10.82 5.64 -2.19
CA MET A 1 12.05 4.80 -2.07
C MET A 1 12.18 4.24 -0.66
N VAL A 2 12.79 3.06 -0.55
CA VAL A 2 13.04 2.35 0.70
C VAL A 2 14.50 1.90 0.76
N SER A 3 15.14 2.00 1.93
CA SER A 3 16.42 1.35 2.21
C SER A 3 16.31 0.41 3.42
N SER A 4 17.24 -0.52 3.51
CA SER A 4 17.37 -1.49 4.61
C SER A 4 18.81 -1.52 5.10
N GLU A 5 19.02 -1.84 6.38
CA GLU A 5 20.36 -2.15 6.90
C GLU A 5 20.90 -3.50 6.38
N THR A 6 20.01 -4.37 5.89
CA THR A 6 20.35 -5.67 5.31
C THR A 6 20.18 -5.68 3.79
N ASP A 7 20.40 -6.84 3.17
CA ASP A 7 20.30 -7.01 1.71
C ASP A 7 18.86 -7.24 1.21
N ASP A 8 17.86 -7.07 2.08
CA ASP A 8 16.45 -7.22 1.72
C ASP A 8 15.50 -6.50 2.70
N ALA A 9 14.23 -6.41 2.31
CA ALA A 9 13.15 -5.95 3.17
C ALA A 9 11.79 -6.44 2.64
N ASP A 10 10.92 -6.91 3.52
CA ASP A 10 9.49 -7.09 3.28
C ASP A 10 8.74 -5.82 3.69
N VAL A 11 8.11 -5.15 2.74
CA VAL A 11 7.36 -3.91 2.98
C VAL A 11 5.87 -4.20 2.86
N PHE A 12 5.12 -3.86 3.90
CA PHE A 12 3.67 -4.01 3.96
C PHE A 12 3.03 -2.63 4.00
N VAL A 13 2.02 -2.41 3.17
CA VAL A 13 1.29 -1.15 3.03
C VAL A 13 -0.19 -1.40 3.27
N LEU A 14 -0.85 -0.49 3.99
CA LEU A 14 -2.29 -0.52 4.18
C LEU A 14 -2.89 0.87 3.98
N VAL A 15 -3.78 1.00 3.00
CA VAL A 15 -4.52 2.22 2.69
C VAL A 15 -5.88 2.17 3.39
N GLN A 16 -6.06 3.07 4.35
CA GLN A 16 -7.19 3.13 5.25
C GLN A 16 -8.00 4.41 5.07
N LYS A 17 -9.22 4.37 5.59
CA LYS A 17 -10.11 5.52 5.70
C LYS A 17 -10.37 5.78 7.18
N THR A 18 -10.27 7.03 7.60
CA THR A 18 -10.54 7.43 8.98
C THR A 18 -11.58 8.55 9.06
N THR A 19 -12.25 8.65 10.20
CA THR A 19 -13.08 9.80 10.57
C THR A 19 -12.21 11.05 10.76
N ALA A 20 -12.85 12.21 10.94
CA ALA A 20 -12.17 13.47 11.29
C ALA A 20 -11.36 13.41 12.59
N THR A 21 -11.66 12.46 13.48
CA THR A 21 -10.96 12.25 14.75
C THR A 21 -9.86 11.17 14.65
N GLY A 22 -9.59 10.64 13.45
CA GLY A 22 -8.61 9.58 13.23
C GLY A 22 -9.10 8.17 13.57
N THR A 23 -10.41 7.98 13.81
CA THR A 23 -10.97 6.65 14.07
C THR A 23 -11.11 5.87 12.75
N LEU A 24 -10.64 4.62 12.70
CA LEU A 24 -10.73 3.78 11.52
C LEU A 24 -12.18 3.53 11.09
N ILE A 25 -12.45 3.69 9.80
CA ILE A 25 -13.69 3.29 9.14
C ILE A 25 -13.39 2.05 8.28
N PRO A 26 -13.68 0.83 8.76
CA PRO A 26 -13.37 -0.38 8.02
C PRO A 26 -14.32 -0.57 6.83
N THR A 27 -13.92 -1.40 5.88
CA THR A 27 -14.83 -2.10 4.96
C THR A 27 -15.33 -3.40 5.59
N THR A 28 -16.32 -4.03 4.97
CA THR A 28 -16.76 -5.37 5.36
C THR A 28 -16.48 -6.33 4.22
N VAL A 29 -15.77 -7.42 4.51
CA VAL A 29 -15.42 -8.47 3.55
C VAL A 29 -15.78 -9.81 4.18
N PHE A 30 -16.67 -10.56 3.54
CA PHE A 30 -17.26 -11.80 4.09
C PHE A 30 -17.80 -11.64 5.54
N GLY A 31 -18.36 -10.48 5.87
CA GLY A 31 -18.91 -10.21 7.21
C GLY A 31 -17.87 -9.83 8.27
N VAL A 32 -16.58 -9.77 7.91
CA VAL A 32 -15.48 -9.38 8.80
C VAL A 32 -15.04 -7.96 8.48
N ALA A 33 -14.72 -7.19 9.52
CA ALA A 33 -14.16 -5.85 9.37
C ALA A 33 -12.77 -5.95 8.71
N ASP A 34 -12.62 -5.24 7.60
CA ASP A 34 -11.38 -5.14 6.84
C ASP A 34 -10.84 -3.71 6.97
N PRO A 35 -9.64 -3.51 7.55
CA PRO A 35 -9.15 -2.16 7.81
C PRO A 35 -8.82 -1.36 6.54
N GLY A 36 -8.60 -1.99 5.39
CA GLY A 36 -8.33 -1.26 4.16
C GLY A 36 -7.67 -2.09 3.06
N ALA A 37 -7.30 -1.42 1.98
CA ALA A 37 -6.62 -2.05 0.85
C ALA A 37 -5.16 -2.30 1.19
N HIS A 38 -4.70 -3.54 0.98
CA HIS A 38 -3.37 -3.97 1.34
C HIS A 38 -2.46 -4.01 0.12
N GLY A 39 -1.17 -3.77 0.34
CA GLY A 39 -0.10 -4.03 -0.62
C GLY A 39 1.09 -4.64 0.12
N GLN A 40 1.86 -5.48 -0.55
CA GLN A 40 3.07 -6.03 0.04
C GLN A 40 4.09 -6.38 -1.05
N LEU A 41 5.37 -6.21 -0.74
CA LEU A 41 6.44 -6.57 -1.66
C LEU A 41 7.70 -6.92 -0.86
N ARG A 42 8.35 -8.03 -1.25
CA ARG A 42 9.75 -8.27 -0.91
C ARG A 42 10.63 -7.46 -1.85
N ALA A 43 11.41 -6.54 -1.31
CA ALA A 43 12.14 -5.52 -2.05
C ALA A 43 13.15 -6.12 -3.05
N SER A 44 13.74 -7.28 -2.74
CA SER A 44 14.60 -7.97 -3.69
C SER A 44 13.87 -8.59 -4.88
N LEU A 45 12.55 -8.72 -4.82
CA LEU A 45 11.71 -9.26 -5.90
C LEU A 45 10.97 -8.17 -6.70
N ARG A 46 11.40 -6.92 -6.57
CA ARG A 46 10.81 -5.72 -7.21
C ARG A 46 10.90 -5.64 -8.74
N GLU A 47 11.43 -6.66 -9.42
CA GLU A 47 11.60 -6.60 -10.88
C GLU A 47 10.25 -6.54 -11.58
N LEU A 48 10.08 -5.56 -12.47
CA LEU A 48 8.86 -5.35 -13.24
C LEU A 48 9.01 -5.80 -14.70
N ASP A 49 7.95 -6.37 -15.25
CA ASP A 49 7.74 -6.49 -16.69
C ASP A 49 7.20 -5.14 -17.21
N GLN A 50 8.08 -4.36 -17.83
CA GLN A 50 7.76 -3.00 -18.31
C GLN A 50 6.69 -2.97 -19.41
N GLN A 51 6.47 -4.09 -20.13
CA GLN A 51 5.45 -4.15 -21.18
C GLN A 51 4.06 -4.42 -20.63
N LYS A 52 3.97 -5.07 -19.46
CA LYS A 52 2.70 -5.41 -18.81
C LYS A 52 2.33 -4.44 -17.69
N SER A 53 3.32 -3.79 -17.09
CA SER A 53 3.09 -2.82 -16.02
C SER A 53 2.37 -1.58 -16.57
N THR A 54 1.52 -1.02 -15.73
CA THR A 54 0.90 0.30 -15.93
C THR A 54 1.27 1.18 -14.76
N ASP A 55 1.10 2.50 -14.89
CA ASP A 55 1.39 3.46 -13.82
C ASP A 55 0.73 3.09 -12.48
N ALA A 56 -0.46 2.49 -12.51
CA ALA A 56 -1.24 2.13 -11.31
C ALA A 56 -1.12 0.66 -10.89
N ILE A 57 -0.69 -0.22 -11.80
CA ILE A 57 -0.67 -1.67 -11.56
C ILE A 57 0.69 -2.18 -12.06
N PRO A 58 1.68 -2.35 -11.17
CA PRO A 58 2.96 -2.95 -11.53
C PRO A 58 2.78 -4.45 -11.79
N PHE A 59 3.47 -4.97 -12.80
CA PHE A 59 3.52 -6.41 -13.07
C PHE A 59 4.90 -6.95 -12.68
N TYR A 60 4.99 -7.66 -11.57
CA TYR A 60 6.26 -8.24 -11.14
C TYR A 60 6.61 -9.52 -11.93
N THR A 61 7.87 -9.67 -12.31
CA THR A 61 8.34 -10.89 -12.98
C THR A 61 8.53 -12.05 -12.00
N PHE A 62 8.93 -11.72 -10.76
CA PHE A 62 9.40 -12.65 -9.73
C PHE A 62 10.44 -13.66 -10.24
N SER A 63 11.21 -13.29 -11.28
CA SER A 63 12.09 -14.22 -11.99
C SER A 63 13.44 -14.42 -11.29
N LYS A 64 13.91 -13.41 -10.57
CA LYS A 64 15.21 -13.41 -9.89
C LYS A 64 15.20 -12.49 -8.68
N ARG A 65 16.08 -12.80 -7.73
CA ARG A 65 16.37 -11.93 -6.59
C ARG A 65 17.35 -10.83 -7.00
N GLN A 66 17.05 -9.59 -6.63
CA GLN A 66 17.87 -8.41 -6.79
C GLN A 66 18.19 -7.83 -5.39
N PRO A 67 19.22 -8.32 -4.70
CA PRO A 67 19.53 -7.88 -3.34
C PRO A 67 19.63 -6.35 -3.23
N LEU A 68 19.17 -5.82 -2.11
CA LEU A 68 19.40 -4.42 -1.75
C LEU A 68 20.86 -4.22 -1.36
N LYS A 69 21.37 -3.02 -1.56
CA LYS A 69 22.60 -2.59 -0.90
C LYS A 69 22.22 -1.89 0.39
N ALA A 70 22.89 -2.25 1.48
CA ALA A 70 22.61 -1.68 2.79
C ALA A 70 22.68 -0.14 2.76
N GLY A 71 21.62 0.50 3.26
CA GLY A 71 21.48 1.95 3.34
C GLY A 71 21.21 2.68 2.00
N GLU A 72 21.23 2.00 0.85
CA GLU A 72 20.99 2.61 -0.46
C GLU A 72 19.47 2.68 -0.74
N PRO A 73 18.90 3.89 -0.95
CA PRO A 73 17.50 4.03 -1.32
C PRO A 73 17.19 3.30 -2.63
N THR A 74 16.19 2.43 -2.58
CA THR A 74 15.73 1.64 -3.72
C THR A 74 14.27 1.98 -4.02
N LEU A 75 13.94 2.18 -5.31
CA LEU A 75 12.56 2.38 -5.73
C LEU A 75 11.78 1.06 -5.60
N LEU A 76 10.62 1.13 -4.96
CA LEU A 76 9.66 0.04 -4.88
C LEU A 76 8.32 0.54 -5.39
N GLU A 77 7.79 -0.10 -6.42
CA GLU A 77 6.41 0.06 -6.88
C GLU A 77 5.59 -1.04 -6.23
N ILE A 78 4.70 -0.69 -5.32
CA ILE A 78 3.91 -1.66 -4.53
C ILE A 78 2.46 -1.56 -4.98
N GLU A 79 1.98 -2.60 -5.64
CA GLU A 79 0.56 -2.77 -5.97
C GLU A 79 -0.29 -2.71 -4.70
N ILE A 80 -1.31 -1.86 -4.72
CA ILE A 80 -2.35 -1.81 -3.69
C ILE A 80 -3.57 -2.54 -4.21
N TRP A 81 -4.08 -3.47 -3.42
CA TRP A 81 -5.24 -4.29 -3.77
C TRP A 81 -6.40 -3.41 -4.26
N PRO A 82 -7.04 -3.75 -5.39
CA PRO A 82 -8.11 -2.94 -5.95
C PRO A 82 -9.22 -2.65 -4.92
N THR A 83 -9.56 -1.38 -4.77
CA THR A 83 -10.61 -0.94 -3.85
C THR A 83 -11.40 0.22 -4.43
N SER A 84 -12.64 0.36 -3.97
CA SER A 84 -13.49 1.51 -4.28
C SER A 84 -14.11 2.02 -3.00
N ARG A 85 -13.85 3.30 -2.70
CA ARG A 85 -14.27 3.96 -1.47
C ARG A 85 -14.65 5.40 -1.78
N ILE A 86 -15.59 5.91 -1.00
CA ILE A 86 -15.97 7.33 -1.01
C ILE A 86 -15.36 7.97 0.24
N TRP A 87 -14.68 9.09 0.07
CA TRP A 87 -14.27 9.97 1.15
C TRP A 87 -15.21 11.18 1.19
N HIS A 88 -15.91 11.35 2.29
CA HIS A 88 -16.73 12.50 2.62
C HIS A 88 -15.87 13.58 3.26
N ALA A 89 -16.39 14.81 3.28
CA ALA A 89 -15.71 15.92 3.93
C ALA A 89 -15.39 15.61 5.40
N GLY A 90 -14.15 15.88 5.80
CA GLY A 90 -13.64 15.61 7.14
C GLY A 90 -13.08 14.20 7.34
N GLU A 91 -13.34 13.25 6.43
CA GLU A 91 -12.70 11.94 6.48
C GLU A 91 -11.31 11.99 5.81
N SER A 92 -10.40 11.14 6.27
CA SER A 92 -9.01 11.13 5.77
C SER A 92 -8.65 9.81 5.11
N LEU A 93 -7.75 9.89 4.12
CA LEU A 93 -7.01 8.75 3.61
C LEU A 93 -5.73 8.63 4.45
N GLN A 94 -5.46 7.44 4.97
CA GLN A 94 -4.26 7.14 5.75
C GLN A 94 -3.49 6.00 5.11
N VAL A 95 -2.19 6.18 4.94
CA VAL A 95 -1.28 5.13 4.46
C VAL A 95 -0.43 4.67 5.64
N ASN A 96 -0.53 3.40 5.99
CA ASN A 96 0.34 2.78 6.99
C ASN A 96 1.36 1.90 6.28
N ILE A 97 2.63 2.00 6.71
CA ILE A 97 3.73 1.21 6.18
C ILE A 97 4.38 0.50 7.37
N ALA A 98 4.67 -0.80 7.22
CA ALA A 98 5.28 -1.59 8.27
C ALA A 98 6.19 -2.68 7.70
N GLY A 99 7.13 -3.16 8.53
CA GLY A 99 7.93 -4.35 8.26
C GLY A 99 7.25 -5.66 8.71
N ARG A 100 5.92 -5.66 8.85
CA ARG A 100 5.11 -6.84 9.20
C ARG A 100 3.69 -6.70 8.68
N PRO A 101 2.93 -7.79 8.55
CA PRO A 101 1.50 -7.72 8.25
C PRO A 101 0.76 -6.78 9.24
N ILE A 102 -0.05 -5.87 8.70
CA ILE A 102 -0.79 -4.84 9.48
C ILE A 102 -2.19 -5.34 9.90
N ARG A 103 -2.63 -6.50 9.38
CA ARG A 103 -3.99 -7.01 9.58
C ARG A 103 -4.19 -7.64 10.97
N ASP A 104 -5.39 -7.49 11.52
CA ASP A 104 -5.76 -8.11 12.80
C ASP A 104 -5.88 -9.64 12.68
N LYS A 105 -5.60 -10.35 13.77
CA LYS A 105 -5.73 -11.80 13.88
C LYS A 105 -7.19 -12.29 13.77
N SER A 106 -8.17 -11.41 13.92
CA SER A 106 -9.59 -11.68 13.69
C SER A 106 -9.92 -11.91 12.22
N TRP A 107 -8.98 -11.65 11.30
CA TRP A 107 -9.15 -11.97 9.90
C TRP A 107 -9.23 -13.48 9.68
N PHE A 108 -10.20 -13.92 8.86
CA PHE A 108 -10.54 -15.34 8.72
C PHE A 108 -9.55 -16.14 7.85
N LEU A 109 -8.70 -15.47 7.07
CA LEU A 109 -7.61 -16.12 6.32
C LEU A 109 -6.27 -15.96 7.07
N PRO A 110 -5.33 -16.90 6.90
CA PRO A 110 -3.97 -16.71 7.38
C PRO A 110 -3.36 -15.41 6.83
N THR A 111 -2.87 -14.55 7.72
CA THR A 111 -2.19 -13.30 7.37
C THR A 111 -0.71 -13.31 7.77
N GLU A 112 -0.27 -14.38 8.41
CA GLU A 112 1.11 -14.57 8.83
C GLU A 112 1.97 -14.82 7.60
N VAL A 113 3.04 -14.03 7.48
CA VAL A 113 4.05 -14.16 6.45
C VAL A 113 5.37 -14.38 7.17
N GLU A 114 6.14 -15.38 6.73
CA GLU A 114 7.51 -15.56 7.19
C GLU A 114 8.36 -14.41 6.65
N SER A 115 8.56 -13.40 7.50
CA SER A 115 9.32 -12.21 7.13
C SER A 115 10.82 -12.42 7.33
N ILE A 116 11.60 -11.91 6.39
CA ILE A 116 13.06 -11.86 6.47
C ILE A 116 13.58 -10.56 7.10
N ASN A 117 12.69 -9.69 7.56
CA ASN A 117 13.06 -8.37 8.07
C ASN A 117 13.96 -8.45 9.30
N GLN A 118 15.04 -7.69 9.26
CA GLN A 118 16.00 -7.51 10.34
C GLN A 118 16.50 -6.07 10.32
N GLY A 119 16.75 -5.51 11.51
CA GLY A 119 17.25 -4.15 11.65
C GLY A 119 16.23 -3.08 11.26
N MET A 120 16.74 -1.92 10.87
CA MET A 120 15.95 -0.75 10.49
C MET A 120 15.69 -0.71 8.98
N HIS A 121 14.48 -0.30 8.62
CA HIS A 121 14.11 0.07 7.25
C HIS A 121 13.69 1.54 7.23
N THR A 122 14.13 2.27 6.21
CA THR A 122 13.86 3.71 6.08
C THR A 122 13.01 3.99 4.85
N ILE A 123 11.92 4.75 5.03
CA ILE A 123 11.10 5.28 3.94
C ILE A 123 11.54 6.71 3.67
N TYR A 124 11.92 7.01 2.43
CA TYR A 124 12.38 8.34 2.03
C TYR A 124 11.24 9.09 1.36
N THR A 125 11.00 10.34 1.77
CA THR A 125 9.91 11.18 1.22
C THR A 125 10.36 12.63 1.09
N GLY A 126 9.91 13.32 0.04
CA GLY A 126 10.17 14.74 -0.20
C GLY A 126 11.52 15.01 -0.86
N GLY A 127 11.67 16.23 -1.42
CA GLY A 127 12.86 16.60 -2.20
C GLY A 127 13.01 15.69 -3.43
N ASP A 128 14.16 15.04 -3.55
CA ASP A 128 14.47 14.11 -4.64
C ASP A 128 13.78 12.72 -4.49
N TYR A 129 13.08 12.47 -3.38
CA TYR A 129 12.40 11.20 -3.12
C TYR A 129 10.87 11.35 -3.25
N ASP A 130 10.37 11.01 -4.43
CA ASP A 130 8.96 11.05 -4.81
C ASP A 130 8.17 9.82 -4.31
N SER A 131 8.25 9.49 -3.03
CA SER A 131 7.33 8.48 -2.48
C SER A 131 5.91 9.04 -2.44
N TYR A 132 5.00 8.45 -3.20
CA TYR A 132 3.58 8.80 -3.22
C TYR A 132 2.69 7.55 -3.29
N LEU A 133 1.40 7.75 -3.00
CA LEU A 133 0.35 6.80 -3.33
C LEU A 133 -0.34 7.26 -4.61
N LEU A 134 -0.31 6.46 -5.68
CA LEU A 134 -1.11 6.72 -6.86
C LEU A 134 -2.55 6.25 -6.61
N ALA A 135 -3.49 7.18 -6.58
CA ALA A 135 -4.91 6.89 -6.37
C ALA A 135 -5.76 7.42 -7.53
N PRO A 136 -6.52 6.56 -8.24
CA PRO A 136 -7.41 7.02 -9.29
C PRO A 136 -8.63 7.73 -8.69
N VAL A 137 -8.73 9.05 -8.90
CA VAL A 137 -9.88 9.84 -8.46
C VAL A 137 -10.96 9.78 -9.52
N ILE A 138 -12.06 9.08 -9.20
CA ILE A 138 -13.22 9.00 -10.09
C ILE A 138 -14.16 10.18 -9.79
N PRO A 139 -14.33 11.14 -10.72
CA PRO A 139 -15.25 12.25 -10.53
C PRO A 139 -16.70 11.75 -10.54
N PRO A 140 -17.63 12.48 -9.92
CA PRO A 140 -19.02 12.10 -9.97
C PRO A 140 -19.63 12.21 -11.36
N LYS A 141 -20.55 11.29 -11.68
CA LYS A 141 -21.21 11.22 -12.99
C LYS A 141 -22.37 12.20 -13.13
N TYR A 142 -23.13 12.44 -12.06
CA TYR A 142 -24.27 13.35 -12.04
C TYR A 142 -24.28 14.21 -10.78
N THR A 143 -24.84 15.42 -10.88
CA THR A 143 -25.04 16.32 -9.74
C THR A 143 -26.47 16.84 -9.77
N SER A 144 -27.19 16.73 -8.65
CA SER A 144 -28.54 17.28 -8.45
C SER A 144 -28.59 18.07 -7.14
N GLY A 145 -28.51 19.40 -7.24
CA GLY A 145 -28.40 20.28 -6.06
C GLY A 145 -27.15 19.97 -5.23
N LYS A 146 -27.33 19.63 -3.95
CA LYS A 146 -26.25 19.19 -3.05
C LYS A 146 -25.90 17.70 -3.19
N PHE A 147 -26.69 16.95 -3.95
CA PHE A 147 -26.52 15.51 -4.10
C PHE A 147 -25.62 15.21 -5.29
N VAL A 148 -24.56 14.47 -5.01
CA VAL A 148 -23.59 14.04 -6.01
C VAL A 148 -23.84 12.55 -6.22
N VAL A 149 -24.32 12.18 -7.41
CA VAL A 149 -24.64 10.80 -7.77
C VAL A 149 -23.52 10.27 -8.67
N ARG A 150 -22.94 9.15 -8.29
CA ARG A 150 -21.86 8.51 -9.04
C ARG A 150 -22.39 7.31 -9.81
#